data_AF-A0A8X6IZS0-F1
#
_entry.id   AF-A0A8X6IZS0-F1
#
_cell.length_a   1.000
_cell.length_b   1.000
_cell.length_c   1.000
_cell.angle_alpha   90.00
_cell.angle_beta   90.00
_cell.angle_gamma   90.00
#
_symmetry.space_group_name_H-M   'P 1'
#
loop_
_entity.id
_entity.type
_entity.pdbx_description
1 polymer ?
#
loop_
_entity_poly.entity_id
_entity_poly.type
_entity_poly.pdbx_seq_one_letter_code
_entity_poly.pdbx_strand_id
1 'polypeptide(L)'
;MAETSITACGLFFYPWKREKHRGLTCSYLWFAGASSLMRPTAFVLWLPLYLYHLWREKHYFSIIKNTFLIGCVILATLLSCDSYFYGHWVFTPYNFFLFNWRSDIGAFYGQHNFLWYFTTGLPVVLGVHFIPFLMGLSIPYLRHQFFLIFWVIIIFSFLSHKEFRFLLPVLPLALIICSAVMNEISSNKMAVFKWKISKVINICMVYVYY
;
A
#
# COMPACT_ATOMS: atom_id res chain seq x y z
N MET A 1 8.66 -7.07 -4.96
CA MET A 1 7.71 -8.19 -4.82
C MET A 1 7.40 -8.46 -3.35
N ALA A 2 8.40 -8.74 -2.50
CA ALA A 2 8.20 -8.96 -1.06
C ALA A 2 7.46 -7.80 -0.34
N GLU A 3 7.81 -6.54 -0.64
CA GLU A 3 7.15 -5.36 -0.07
C GLU A 3 5.64 -5.34 -0.35
N THR A 4 5.24 -5.54 -1.61
CA THR A 4 3.85 -5.59 -2.04
C THR A 4 3.07 -6.72 -1.37
N SER A 5 3.72 -7.87 -1.15
CA SER A 5 3.12 -8.99 -0.43
C SER A 5 2.90 -8.65 1.05
N ILE A 6 3.87 -8.01 1.71
CA ILE A 6 3.75 -7.57 3.11
C ILE A 6 2.64 -6.52 3.25
N THR A 7 2.56 -5.55 2.34
CA THR A 7 1.49 -4.55 2.36
C THR A 7 0.13 -5.18 2.08
N ALA A 8 0.03 -6.12 1.14
CA ALA A 8 -1.20 -6.88 0.90
C ALA A 8 -1.65 -7.67 2.13
N CYS A 9 -0.75 -8.39 2.81
CA CYS A 9 -1.04 -9.07 4.07
C CYS A 9 -1.50 -8.10 5.15
N GLY A 10 -0.83 -6.96 5.30
CA GLY A 10 -1.25 -5.93 6.25
C GLY A 10 -2.65 -5.39 5.95
N LEU A 11 -2.96 -5.11 4.68
CA LEU A 11 -4.28 -4.62 4.26
C LEU A 11 -5.37 -5.66 4.46
N PHE A 12 -5.05 -6.95 4.37
CA PHE A 12 -5.97 -8.04 4.68
C PHE A 12 -6.32 -8.07 6.17
N PHE A 13 -5.33 -7.95 7.06
CA PHE A 13 -5.55 -7.90 8.51
C PHE A 13 -6.07 -6.55 9.02
N TYR A 14 -6.12 -5.53 8.17
CA TYR A 14 -6.61 -4.21 8.56
C TYR A 14 -8.11 -4.27 8.88
N PRO A 15 -8.55 -3.73 10.03
CA PRO A 15 -9.95 -3.82 10.45
C PRO A 15 -10.80 -2.81 9.69
N TRP A 16 -11.23 -3.16 8.47
CA TRP A 16 -12.07 -2.31 7.61
C TRP A 16 -13.46 -2.04 8.22
N LYS A 17 -14.06 -3.05 8.86
CA LYS A 17 -15.38 -2.95 9.54
C LYS A 17 -15.21 -2.86 11.05
N ARG A 18 -16.17 -2.24 11.74
CA ARG A 18 -16.16 -2.00 13.19
C ARG A 18 -16.44 -3.25 14.05
N GLU A 19 -16.76 -4.40 13.43
CA GLU A 19 -17.27 -5.55 14.18
C GLU A 19 -16.18 -6.41 14.87
N LYS A 20 -16.36 -6.51 16.19
CA LYS A 20 -16.10 -7.60 17.17
C LYS A 20 -14.81 -8.44 17.18
N HIS A 21 -13.78 -8.20 16.37
CA HIS A 21 -12.51 -8.89 16.61
C HIS A 21 -11.62 -8.14 17.61
N ARG A 22 -11.91 -8.29 18.92
CA ARG A 22 -11.12 -7.69 20.02
C ARG A 22 -9.64 -8.12 20.05
N GLY A 23 -9.25 -9.20 19.39
CA GLY A 23 -7.87 -9.71 19.35
C GLY A 23 -7.07 -9.45 18.06
N LEU A 24 -7.73 -9.24 16.92
CA LEU A 24 -7.05 -9.09 15.61
C LEU A 24 -6.79 -7.63 15.23
N THR A 25 -7.33 -6.65 15.96
CA THR A 25 -7.26 -5.22 15.60
C THR A 25 -5.85 -4.69 15.43
N CYS A 26 -4.85 -5.26 16.10
CA CYS A 26 -3.45 -4.79 16.04
C CYS A 26 -2.54 -5.65 15.16
N SER A 27 -3.02 -6.75 14.56
CA SER A 27 -2.17 -7.67 13.79
C SER A 27 -1.56 -7.01 12.55
N TYR A 28 -2.29 -6.08 11.92
CA TYR A 28 -1.80 -5.33 10.77
C TYR A 28 -0.58 -4.44 11.11
N LEU A 29 -0.39 -4.05 12.37
CA LEU A 29 0.73 -3.20 12.80
C LEU A 29 2.08 -3.87 12.60
N TRP A 30 2.15 -5.21 12.69
CA TRP A 30 3.36 -5.96 12.38
C TRP A 30 3.77 -5.79 10.92
N PHE A 31 2.83 -5.98 9.99
CA PHE A 31 3.05 -5.81 8.56
C PHE A 31 3.30 -4.35 8.18
N ALA A 32 2.58 -3.42 8.81
CA ALA A 32 2.76 -1.98 8.61
C ALA A 32 4.14 -1.51 9.08
N GLY A 33 4.58 -1.95 10.27
CA GLY A 33 5.90 -1.64 10.82
C GLY A 33 7.02 -2.26 9.98
N ALA A 34 6.89 -3.54 9.62
CA ALA A 34 7.89 -4.23 8.80
C ALA A 34 8.04 -3.57 7.42
N SER A 35 6.93 -3.27 6.73
CA SER A 35 6.99 -2.57 5.45
C SER A 35 7.57 -1.15 5.57
N SER A 36 7.25 -0.41 6.64
CA SER A 36 7.78 0.94 6.86
C SER A 36 9.27 0.97 7.20
N LEU A 37 9.81 -0.05 7.87
CA LEU A 37 11.24 -0.14 8.15
C LEU A 37 12.04 -0.65 6.96
N MET A 38 11.51 -1.63 6.22
CA MET A 38 12.11 -2.05 4.95
C MET A 38 12.15 -0.88 3.96
N ARG A 39 11.12 -0.03 3.99
CA ARG A 39 11.05 1.16 3.14
C ARG A 39 10.29 2.29 3.83
N PRO A 40 10.99 3.37 4.25
CA PRO A 40 10.34 4.52 4.90
C PRO A 40 9.20 5.13 4.09
N THR A 41 9.22 4.98 2.76
CA THR A 41 8.14 5.47 1.88
C THR A 41 6.80 4.74 2.07
N ALA A 42 6.79 3.48 2.51
CA ALA A 42 5.56 2.73 2.77
C ALA A 42 4.74 3.36 3.91
N PHE A 43 5.39 4.12 4.79
CA PHE A 43 4.74 4.90 5.84
C PHE A 43 3.67 5.84 5.29
N VAL A 44 3.86 6.40 4.08
CA VAL A 44 2.89 7.32 3.44
C VAL A 44 1.54 6.65 3.21
N LEU A 45 1.53 5.36 2.86
CA LEU A 45 0.31 4.56 2.71
C LEU A 45 -0.35 4.25 4.06
N TRP A 46 0.47 3.85 5.04
CA TRP A 46 -0.02 3.42 6.36
C TRP A 46 -0.48 4.56 7.26
N LEU A 47 0.06 5.77 7.10
CA LEU A 47 -0.27 6.93 7.90
C LEU A 47 -1.78 7.25 7.92
N PRO A 48 -2.47 7.47 6.78
CA PRO A 48 -3.91 7.77 6.79
C PRO A 48 -4.74 6.62 7.37
N LEU A 49 -4.35 5.36 7.11
CA LEU A 49 -5.01 4.18 7.67
C LEU A 49 -4.87 4.12 9.19
N TYR A 50 -3.68 4.38 9.71
CA TYR A 50 -3.40 4.40 11.14
C TYR A 50 -4.15 5.54 11.84
N LEU A 51 -4.13 6.75 11.26
CA LEU A 51 -4.88 7.90 11.79
C LEU A 51 -6.38 7.64 11.79
N TYR A 52 -6.92 7.06 10.71
CA TYR A 52 -8.32 6.67 10.65
C TYR A 52 -8.67 5.61 11.71
N HIS A 53 -7.80 4.63 11.92
CA HIS A 53 -7.98 3.62 12.95
C HIS A 53 -7.97 4.23 14.37
N LEU A 54 -7.05 5.14 14.66
CA LEU A 54 -7.02 5.86 15.94
C LEU A 54 -8.27 6.72 16.16
N TRP A 55 -8.74 7.42 15.12
CA TRP A 55 -9.93 8.27 15.22
C TRP A 55 -11.21 7.48 15.46
N ARG A 56 -11.30 6.27 14.89
CA ARG A 56 -12.49 5.40 15.00
C ARG A 56 -12.60 4.69 16.35
N GLU A 57 -11.48 4.37 16.97
CA GLU A 57 -11.41 3.54 18.18
C GLU A 57 -11.41 4.39 19.45
N LYS A 58 -12.25 4.02 20.43
CA LYS A 58 -12.34 4.74 21.71
C LYS A 58 -11.09 4.54 22.59
N HIS A 59 -10.41 3.39 22.45
CA HIS A 59 -9.24 3.01 23.24
C HIS A 59 -7.92 3.26 22.49
N TYR A 60 -7.74 4.47 21.96
CA TYR A 60 -6.55 4.83 21.18
C TYR A 60 -5.22 4.63 21.93
N PHE A 61 -5.20 4.79 23.26
CA PHE A 61 -4.02 4.51 24.08
C PHE A 61 -3.52 3.06 23.96
N SER A 62 -4.43 2.08 23.87
CA SER A 62 -4.06 0.68 23.71
C SER A 62 -3.38 0.43 22.36
N ILE A 63 -3.89 1.07 21.31
CA ILE A 63 -3.32 1.00 19.97
C ILE A 63 -1.92 1.64 19.97
N ILE A 64 -1.76 2.84 20.52
CA ILE A 64 -0.46 3.51 20.61
C ILE A 64 0.55 2.67 21.39
N LYS A 65 0.14 2.08 22.53
CA LYS A 65 1.00 1.19 23.32
C LYS A 65 1.44 -0.03 22.50
N ASN A 66 0.51 -0.68 21.80
CA ASN A 66 0.83 -1.84 20.96
C ASN A 66 1.72 -1.45 19.78
N THR A 67 1.46 -0.32 19.12
CA THR A 67 2.33 0.23 18.05
C THR A 67 3.75 0.45 18.57
N PHE A 68 3.90 1.02 19.77
CA PHE A 68 5.21 1.24 20.38
C PHE A 68 5.93 -0.09 20.66
N LEU A 69 5.26 -1.05 21.31
CA LEU A 69 5.85 -2.36 21.62
C LEU A 69 6.25 -3.11 20.35
N ILE A 70 5.36 -3.16 19.35
CA ILE A 70 5.62 -3.80 18.05
C ILE A 70 6.78 -3.08 17.35
N GLY A 71 6.78 -1.74 17.34
CA GLY A 71 7.85 -0.94 16.76
C GLY A 71 9.21 -1.25 17.40
N CYS A 72 9.29 -1.36 18.73
CA CYS A 72 10.51 -1.75 19.43
C CYS A 72 10.98 -3.15 19.03
N VAL A 73 10.08 -4.13 18.93
CA VAL A 73 10.45 -5.49 18.51
C VAL A 73 10.99 -5.49 17.08
N ILE A 74 10.30 -4.85 16.13
CA ILE A 74 10.73 -4.86 14.73
C ILE A 74 12.07 -4.10 14.58
N LEU A 75 12.24 -2.97 15.27
CA LEU A 75 13.52 -2.24 15.29
C LEU A 75 14.65 -3.07 15.90
N ALA A 76 14.41 -3.77 17.01
CA ALA A 76 15.39 -4.65 17.61
C ALA A 76 15.77 -5.78 16.66
N THR A 77 14.80 -6.43 16.01
CA THR A 77 15.08 -7.47 15.02
C THR A 77 15.90 -6.94 13.84
N LEU A 78 15.62 -5.71 13.38
CA LEU A 78 16.40 -5.09 12.31
C LEU A 78 17.83 -4.81 12.73
N LEU A 79 18.03 -4.20 13.90
CA LEU A 79 19.37 -3.91 14.44
C LEU A 79 20.18 -5.19 14.71
N SER A 80 19.53 -6.26 15.17
CA SER A 80 20.17 -7.56 15.35
C SER A 80 20.59 -8.16 14.01
N CYS A 81 19.74 -8.08 12.98
CA CYS A 81 20.10 -8.52 11.63
C CYS A 81 21.25 -7.68 11.05
N ASP A 82 21.13 -6.36 11.11
CA ASP A 82 22.15 -5.44 10.61
C ASP A 82 23.50 -5.70 11.29
N SER A 83 23.52 -5.81 12.63
CA SER A 83 24.76 -6.08 13.35
C SER A 83 25.37 -7.45 13.04
N TYR A 84 24.55 -8.47 12.81
CA TYR A 84 25.02 -9.79 12.39
C TYR A 84 25.65 -9.78 10.99
N PHE A 85 25.02 -9.11 10.02
CA PHE A 85 25.53 -9.09 8.63
C PHE A 85 26.72 -8.15 8.44
N TYR A 86 26.71 -6.97 9.08
CA TYR A 86 27.79 -5.98 8.93
C TYR A 86 28.94 -6.20 9.92
N GLY A 87 28.77 -7.04 10.95
CA GLY A 87 29.79 -7.32 11.97
C GLY A 87 30.03 -6.18 12.96
N HIS A 88 29.26 -5.10 12.88
CA HIS A 88 29.28 -3.96 13.79
C HIS A 88 27.88 -3.35 13.89
N TRP A 89 27.62 -2.55 14.93
CA TRP A 89 26.32 -1.90 15.12
C TRP A 89 26.07 -0.85 14.03
N VAL A 90 25.16 -1.18 13.12
CA VAL A 90 24.72 -0.31 12.04
C VAL A 90 23.21 -0.17 12.11
N PHE A 91 22.71 1.04 11.91
CA PHE A 91 21.29 1.28 11.72
C PHE A 91 21.04 1.70 10.27
N THR A 92 20.73 0.71 9.42
CA THR A 92 20.65 0.88 7.97
C THR A 92 19.66 1.97 7.54
N PRO A 93 18.42 2.06 8.09
CA PRO A 93 17.46 3.09 7.68
C PRO A 93 17.95 4.51 7.93
N TYR A 94 18.67 4.75 9.03
CA TYR A 94 19.23 6.06 9.35
C TYR A 94 20.38 6.43 8.42
N ASN A 95 21.29 5.49 8.14
CA ASN A 95 22.38 5.72 7.19
C ASN A 95 21.85 5.99 5.78
N PHE A 96 20.80 5.26 5.36
CA PHE A 96 20.11 5.52 4.10
C PHE A 96 19.50 6.93 4.09
N PHE A 97 18.78 7.32 5.14
CA PHE A 97 18.20 8.67 5.25
C PHE A 97 19.29 9.75 5.17
N LEU A 98 20.36 9.59 5.95
CA LEU A 98 21.47 10.54 6.02
C LEU A 98 22.18 10.69 4.67
N PHE A 99 22.35 9.58 3.96
CA PHE A 99 22.96 9.55 2.64
C PHE A 99 22.08 10.24 1.58
N ASN A 100 20.76 9.96 1.59
CA ASN A 100 19.81 10.60 0.67
C ASN A 100 19.66 12.10 0.95
N TRP A 101 19.63 12.50 2.22
CA TRP A 101 19.54 13.90 2.62
C TRP A 101 20.77 14.70 2.20
N ARG A 102 21.98 14.14 2.38
CA ARG A 102 23.23 14.85 2.10
C ARG A 102 23.62 14.88 0.62
N SER A 103 23.31 13.81 -0.11
CA SER A 103 23.89 13.60 -1.45
C SER A 103 22.90 13.87 -2.58
N ASP A 104 21.62 14.11 -2.27
CA ASP A 104 20.49 14.40 -3.19
C ASP A 104 20.57 13.67 -4.55
N ILE A 105 21.03 12.41 -4.52
CA ILE A 105 21.41 11.66 -5.72
C ILE A 105 20.18 11.41 -6.61
N GLY A 106 18.99 11.43 -6.02
CA GLY A 106 17.74 11.34 -6.75
C GLY A 106 17.57 12.45 -7.81
N ALA A 107 18.17 13.63 -7.62
CA ALA A 107 18.16 14.67 -8.65
C ALA A 107 19.06 14.35 -9.86
N PHE A 108 20.13 13.57 -9.66
CA PHE A 108 21.08 13.19 -10.71
C PHE A 108 20.53 12.15 -11.69
N TYR A 109 19.60 11.30 -11.26
CA TYR A 109 19.00 10.24 -12.08
C TYR A 109 17.83 10.69 -12.97
N GLY A 110 17.56 12.00 -13.00
CA GLY A 110 16.53 12.61 -13.84
C GLY A 110 15.35 13.11 -13.03
N GLN A 111 14.93 14.34 -13.34
CA GLN A 111 13.73 14.93 -12.77
C GLN A 111 12.55 14.70 -13.71
N HIS A 112 11.44 14.27 -13.13
CA HIS A 112 10.19 14.06 -13.84
C HIS A 112 9.15 15.10 -13.39
N ASN A 113 8.28 15.52 -14.31
CA ASN A 113 7.18 16.44 -14.02
C ASN A 113 6.31 15.93 -12.86
N PHE A 114 5.66 16.85 -12.15
CA PHE A 114 4.75 16.53 -11.04
C PHE A 114 3.71 15.48 -11.44
N LEU A 115 3.10 15.61 -12.62
CA LEU A 115 2.05 14.72 -13.13
C LEU A 115 2.54 13.35 -13.62
N TRP A 116 3.84 13.07 -13.57
CA TRP A 116 4.41 11.85 -14.14
C TRP A 116 3.79 10.57 -13.56
N TYR A 117 3.49 10.53 -12.26
CA TYR A 117 2.81 9.37 -11.66
C TYR A 117 1.39 9.17 -12.17
N PHE A 118 0.68 10.24 -12.54
CA PHE A 118 -0.66 10.14 -13.12
C PHE A 118 -0.63 9.70 -14.58
N THR A 119 0.28 10.26 -15.38
CA THR A 119 0.30 10.05 -16.84
C THR A 119 1.09 8.82 -17.26
N THR A 120 2.16 8.48 -16.54
CA THR A 120 3.09 7.41 -16.92
C THR A 120 3.18 6.35 -15.82
N GLY A 121 3.32 6.75 -14.56
CA GLY A 121 3.48 5.84 -13.43
C GLY A 121 2.33 4.85 -13.28
N LEU A 122 1.11 5.36 -13.14
CA LEU A 122 -0.10 4.55 -12.95
C LEU A 122 -0.39 3.62 -14.14
N PRO A 123 -0.42 4.10 -15.40
CA PRO A 123 -0.66 3.22 -16.55
C PRO A 123 0.38 2.11 -16.68
N VAL A 124 1.67 2.40 -16.46
CA VAL A 124 2.74 1.41 -16.58
C VAL A 124 2.68 0.37 -15.46
N VAL A 125 2.45 0.78 -14.21
CA VAL A 125 2.40 -0.13 -13.06
C VAL A 125 1.15 -1.02 -13.09
N LEU A 126 0.02 -0.49 -13.55
CA LEU A 126 -1.23 -1.26 -13.66
C LEU A 126 -1.31 -2.07 -14.95
N GLY A 127 -0.63 -1.66 -16.02
CA GLY A 127 -0.63 -2.32 -17.31
C GLY A 127 -2.06 -2.56 -17.82
N VAL A 128 -2.40 -3.82 -18.08
CA VAL A 128 -3.73 -4.24 -18.54
C VAL A 128 -4.86 -3.94 -17.53
N HIS A 129 -4.53 -3.83 -16.24
CA HIS A 129 -5.50 -3.52 -15.20
C HIS A 129 -5.85 -2.03 -15.13
N PHE A 130 -5.18 -1.18 -15.92
CA PHE A 130 -5.44 0.26 -15.93
C PHE A 130 -6.88 0.60 -16.37
N ILE A 131 -7.42 -0.09 -17.38
CA ILE A 131 -8.79 0.15 -17.86
C ILE A 131 -9.83 -0.20 -16.77
N PRO A 132 -9.83 -1.43 -16.19
CA PRO A 132 -10.70 -1.75 -15.06
C PRO A 132 -10.55 -0.79 -13.88
N PHE A 133 -9.32 -0.37 -13.58
CA PHE A 133 -9.06 0.59 -12.52
C PHE A 133 -9.81 1.91 -12.75
N LEU A 134 -9.75 2.48 -13.97
CA LEU A 134 -10.48 3.72 -14.29
C LEU A 134 -12.01 3.55 -14.20
N MET A 135 -12.55 2.41 -14.62
CA MET A 135 -13.97 2.13 -14.50
C MET A 135 -14.45 2.09 -13.05
N GLY A 136 -13.57 1.74 -12.12
CA GLY A 136 -13.86 1.75 -10.68
C GLY A 136 -14.24 3.13 -10.15
N LEU A 137 -13.85 4.23 -10.81
CA LEU A 137 -14.21 5.59 -10.41
C LEU A 137 -15.73 5.82 -10.41
N SER A 138 -16.48 5.06 -11.21
CA SER A 138 -17.94 5.12 -11.26
C SER A 138 -18.62 4.39 -10.09
N ILE A 139 -17.88 3.62 -9.28
CA ILE A 139 -18.41 2.79 -8.20
C ILE A 139 -18.24 3.51 -6.85
N PRO A 140 -19.31 3.97 -6.20
CA PRO A 140 -19.21 4.86 -5.04
C PRO A 140 -18.60 4.20 -3.79
N TYR A 141 -18.79 2.90 -3.59
CA TYR A 141 -18.24 2.20 -2.43
C TYR A 141 -16.72 1.98 -2.50
N LEU A 142 -16.10 2.19 -3.67
CA LEU A 142 -14.64 2.11 -3.87
C LEU A 142 -13.91 3.43 -3.60
N ARG A 143 -14.66 4.50 -3.27
CA ARG A 143 -14.11 5.86 -3.12
C ARG A 143 -13.01 5.97 -2.06
N HIS A 144 -13.09 5.17 -0.99
CA HIS A 144 -12.07 5.14 0.06
C HIS A 144 -10.73 4.62 -0.47
N GLN A 145 -10.75 3.55 -1.27
CA GLN A 145 -9.56 2.97 -1.89
C GLN A 145 -8.94 3.97 -2.86
N PHE A 146 -9.74 4.63 -3.71
CA PHE A 146 -9.23 5.70 -4.57
C PHE A 146 -8.61 6.85 -3.78
N PHE A 147 -9.22 7.27 -2.67
CA PHE A 147 -8.66 8.33 -1.83
C PHE A 147 -7.26 7.95 -1.31
N LEU A 148 -7.06 6.72 -0.82
CA LEU A 148 -5.75 6.24 -0.37
C LEU A 148 -4.73 6.20 -1.51
N ILE A 149 -5.14 5.72 -2.69
CA ILE A 149 -4.29 5.64 -3.88
C ILE A 149 -3.85 7.04 -4.31
N PHE A 150 -4.79 7.98 -4.44
CA PHE A 150 -4.50 9.35 -4.82
C PHE A 150 -3.68 10.10 -3.76
N TRP A 151 -3.93 9.85 -2.47
CA TRP A 151 -3.12 10.37 -1.38
C TRP A 151 -1.64 10.01 -1.58
N VAL A 152 -1.35 8.73 -1.78
CA VAL A 152 0.03 8.26 -1.99
C VAL A 152 0.64 8.87 -3.24
N ILE A 153 -0.10 8.92 -4.34
CA ILE A 153 0.38 9.50 -5.60
C ILE A 153 0.68 10.99 -5.44
N ILE A 154 -0.18 11.76 -4.77
CA ILE A 154 0.01 13.20 -4.56
C ILE A 154 1.27 13.44 -3.73
N ILE A 155 1.42 12.72 -2.60
CA ILE A 155 2.61 12.86 -1.75
C ILE A 155 3.89 12.51 -2.53
N PHE A 156 3.89 11.42 -3.30
CA PHE A 156 5.05 11.05 -4.11
C PHE A 156 5.29 11.99 -5.29
N SER A 157 4.28 12.71 -5.79
CA SER A 157 4.44 13.67 -6.88
C SER A 157 5.31 14.87 -6.50
N PHE A 158 5.39 15.20 -5.19
CA PHE A 158 6.30 16.21 -4.65
C PHE A 158 7.77 15.75 -4.57
N LEU A 159 8.05 14.46 -4.74
CA LEU A 159 9.43 13.96 -4.79
C LEU A 159 10.09 14.37 -6.12
N SER A 160 11.29 14.93 -6.02
CA SER A 160 12.14 15.29 -7.17
C SER A 160 12.46 14.06 -8.03
N HIS A 161 12.81 12.95 -7.38
CA HIS A 161 13.05 11.66 -8.01
C HIS A 161 11.80 10.80 -8.02
N LYS A 162 11.44 10.27 -9.20
CA LYS A 162 10.26 9.44 -9.38
C LYS A 162 10.65 8.07 -9.94
N GLU A 163 10.05 7.03 -9.39
CA GLU A 163 10.31 5.65 -9.81
C GLU A 163 9.04 4.82 -9.71
N PHE A 164 8.84 3.90 -10.65
CA PHE A 164 7.69 2.99 -10.64
C PHE A 164 7.59 2.17 -9.36
N ARG A 165 8.75 1.80 -8.78
CA ARG A 165 8.79 0.99 -7.56
C ARG A 165 8.18 1.68 -6.33
N PHE A 166 8.03 3.00 -6.32
CA PHE A 166 7.34 3.70 -5.22
C PHE A 166 5.83 3.46 -5.24
N LEU A 167 5.24 3.11 -6.39
CA LEU A 167 3.81 2.81 -6.51
C LEU A 167 3.46 1.37 -6.10
N LEU A 168 4.44 0.48 -5.90
CA LEU A 168 4.20 -0.93 -5.58
C LEU A 168 3.36 -1.18 -4.32
N PRO A 169 3.47 -0.39 -3.22
CA PRO A 169 2.58 -0.52 -2.06
C PRO A 169 1.11 -0.26 -2.36
N VAL A 170 0.82 0.51 -3.41
CA VAL A 170 -0.52 0.93 -3.83
C VAL A 170 -1.20 -0.15 -4.70
N LEU A 171 -0.41 -1.02 -5.30
CA LEU A 171 -0.87 -2.06 -6.22
C LEU A 171 -1.96 -2.98 -5.63
N PRO A 172 -1.87 -3.48 -4.38
CA PRO A 172 -2.92 -4.33 -3.81
C PRO A 172 -4.28 -3.63 -3.74
N LEU A 173 -4.31 -2.33 -3.41
CA LEU A 173 -5.55 -1.55 -3.39
C LEU A 173 -6.13 -1.37 -4.79
N ALA A 174 -5.27 -1.10 -5.78
CA ALA A 174 -5.70 -0.97 -7.16
C ALA A 174 -6.25 -2.30 -7.72
N LEU A 175 -5.67 -3.44 -7.35
CA LEU A 175 -6.16 -4.76 -7.73
C LEU A 175 -7.52 -5.10 -7.10
N ILE A 176 -7.78 -4.66 -5.86
CA ILE A 176 -9.11 -4.78 -5.22
C ILE A 176 -10.16 -3.97 -5.99
N ILE A 177 -9.82 -2.77 -6.46
CA ILE A 177 -10.72 -1.97 -7.32
C ILE A 177 -11.00 -2.71 -8.62
N CYS A 178 -9.96 -3.26 -9.25
CA CYS A 178 -10.10 -4.02 -10.49
C CYS A 178 -10.97 -5.26 -10.29
N SER A 179 -10.81 -6.00 -9.19
CA SER A 179 -11.62 -7.19 -8.92
C SER A 179 -13.10 -6.84 -8.70
N ALA A 180 -13.38 -5.76 -7.97
CA ALA A 180 -14.75 -5.26 -7.78
C ALA A 180 -15.40 -4.88 -9.11
N VAL A 181 -14.67 -4.16 -9.97
CA VAL A 181 -15.11 -3.82 -11.33
C VAL A 181 -15.41 -5.06 -12.15
N MET A 182 -14.51 -6.04 -12.18
CA MET A 182 -14.74 -7.30 -12.92
C MET A 182 -15.96 -8.06 -12.40
N ASN A 183 -16.25 -7.98 -11.09
CA ASN A 183 -17.44 -8.57 -10.51
C ASN A 183 -18.74 -7.84 -10.93
N GLU A 184 -18.75 -6.50 -10.97
CA GLU A 184 -19.90 -5.71 -11.47
C GLU A 184 -20.16 -5.99 -12.97
N ILE A 185 -19.10 -6.14 -13.76
CA ILE A 185 -19.20 -6.51 -15.18
C ILE A 185 -19.80 -7.90 -15.34
N SER A 186 -19.27 -8.89 -14.61
CA SER A 186 -19.75 -10.27 -14.66
C SER A 186 -21.18 -10.44 -14.13
N SER A 187 -21.64 -9.54 -13.25
CA SER A 187 -23.02 -9.53 -12.74
C SER A 187 -23.97 -8.69 -13.60
N ASN A 188 -23.52 -8.19 -14.76
CA ASN A 188 -24.25 -7.30 -15.68
C ASN A 188 -24.73 -5.99 -15.04
N LYS A 189 -24.19 -5.61 -13.88
CA LYS A 189 -24.49 -4.32 -13.23
C LYS A 189 -23.73 -3.17 -13.87
N MET A 190 -22.63 -3.48 -14.55
CA MET A 190 -21.85 -2.53 -15.34
C MET A 190 -21.62 -3.09 -16.74
N ALA A 191 -22.13 -2.39 -17.77
CA ALA A 191 -21.93 -2.81 -19.15
C ALA A 191 -20.63 -2.21 -19.69
N VAL A 192 -19.74 -3.07 -20.18
CA VAL A 192 -18.57 -2.67 -20.95
C VAL A 192 -18.75 -3.21 -22.35
N PHE A 193 -18.75 -2.32 -23.34
CA PHE A 193 -18.76 -2.69 -24.75
C PHE A 193 -19.94 -3.56 -25.28
N LYS A 194 -21.02 -3.74 -24.51
CA LYS A 194 -22.17 -4.62 -24.85
C LYS A 194 -21.78 -6.08 -25.19
N TRP A 195 -20.59 -6.54 -24.83
CA TRP A 195 -20.16 -7.93 -25.04
C TRP A 195 -20.42 -8.75 -23.78
N LYS A 196 -21.17 -9.86 -23.89
CA LYS A 196 -21.41 -10.79 -22.77
C LYS A 196 -20.09 -11.50 -22.42
N ILE A 197 -19.34 -10.98 -21.47
CA ILE A 197 -18.19 -11.70 -20.90
C ILE A 197 -18.73 -12.86 -20.04
N SER A 198 -18.44 -14.09 -20.45
CA SER A 198 -18.89 -15.30 -19.77
C SER A 198 -18.33 -15.41 -18.34
N LYS A 199 -19.15 -15.92 -17.40
CA LYS A 199 -18.80 -16.18 -15.99
C LYS A 199 -17.54 -17.03 -15.79
N VAL A 200 -17.12 -17.77 -16.82
CA VAL A 200 -15.99 -18.72 -16.75
C VAL A 200 -14.65 -18.02 -16.49
N ILE A 201 -14.46 -16.78 -16.94
CA ILE A 201 -13.19 -16.05 -16.76
C ILE A 201 -13.01 -15.58 -15.31
N ASN A 202 -14.10 -15.27 -14.59
CA ASN A 202 -14.03 -14.83 -13.20
C ASN A 202 -13.74 -15.97 -12.21
N ILE A 203 -14.07 -17.21 -12.56
CA ILE A 203 -13.82 -18.39 -11.73
C ILE A 203 -12.31 -18.56 -11.46
N CYS A 204 -11.44 -18.22 -12.42
CA CYS A 204 -9.99 -18.33 -12.23
C CYS A 204 -9.40 -17.30 -11.23
N MET A 205 -10.08 -16.16 -11.00
CA MET A 205 -9.61 -15.12 -10.07
C MET A 205 -10.26 -15.20 -8.68
N VAL A 206 -11.47 -15.79 -8.59
CA VAL A 206 -12.21 -15.93 -7.33
C VAL A 206 -11.80 -17.18 -6.54
N TYR A 207 -11.34 -18.25 -7.21
CA TYR A 207 -10.95 -19.50 -6.53
C TYR A 207 -9.65 -19.44 -5.70
N VAL A 208 -9.00 -18.27 -5.61
CA VAL A 208 -7.90 -18.03 -4.65
C VAL A 208 -8.43 -17.58 -3.28
N TYR A 209 -9.76 -17.43 -3.12
CA TYR A 209 -10.40 -16.94 -1.89
C TYR A 209 -11.49 -17.87 -1.32
N TYR A 210 -11.27 -19.18 -1.36
CA TYR A 210 -11.94 -20.11 -0.45
C TYR A 210 -10.90 -20.98 0.26
#